data_AF-A0A8K0RMB7-F1
#
_entry.id   AF-A0A8K0RMB7-F1
#
_cell.length_a   1.000
_cell.length_b   1.000
_cell.length_c   1.000
_cell.angle_alpha   90.00
_cell.angle_beta   90.00
_cell.angle_gamma   90.00
#
_symmetry.space_group_name_H-M   'P 1'
#
loop_
_entity.id
_entity.type
_entity.pdbx_description
1 polymer ?
#
loop_
_entity_poly.entity_id
_entity_poly.type
_entity_poly.pdbx_seq_one_letter_code
_entity_poly.pdbx_strand_id
1 'polypeptide(L)'
;RNRPELNDFSNGIIKASFNFDNADPQAVDYVVQFFYLWDYKVRSLMPRHILDQDILREKDTGDSPGSDNTTAPEGPLLILHSKVFTPTHIYDIPRLIELSIKKFKAVTQVQWESNSLLDTARETYTSTPSNIREIRKAIIKTLYKHRGL
;
A
#
# COMPACT_ATOMS: atom_id res chain seq x y z
N ARG A 1 13.56 -2.27 -19.35
CA ARG A 1 12.89 -1.41 -20.36
C ARG A 1 11.96 -2.32 -21.17
N ASN A 2 10.71 -2.48 -20.74
CA ASN A 2 9.75 -3.36 -21.41
C ASN A 2 9.22 -2.63 -22.66
N ARG A 3 9.58 -3.12 -23.84
CA ARG A 3 9.04 -2.65 -25.11
C ARG A 3 7.62 -3.22 -25.23
N PRO A 4 6.57 -2.39 -25.39
CA PRO A 4 5.25 -2.92 -25.67
C PRO A 4 5.29 -3.66 -27.01
N GLU A 5 4.85 -4.93 -27.00
CA GLU A 5 4.67 -5.69 -28.23
C GLU A 5 3.43 -5.16 -28.95
N LEU A 6 3.64 -4.72 -30.19
CA LEU A 6 2.60 -4.16 -31.03
C LEU A 6 1.98 -5.33 -31.80
N ASN A 7 0.93 -5.91 -31.23
CA ASN A 7 0.15 -6.92 -31.94
C ASN A 7 -0.63 -6.24 -33.05
N ASP A 8 -0.33 -6.64 -34.28
CA ASP A 8 -1.05 -6.24 -35.48
C ASP A 8 -2.50 -6.77 -35.43
N PHE A 9 -3.33 -6.24 -36.33
CA PHE A 9 -4.68 -6.66 -36.73
C PHE A 9 -5.82 -5.66 -36.45
N SER A 10 -6.20 -5.00 -37.55
CA SER A 10 -7.55 -4.68 -38.05
C SER A 10 -8.57 -4.09 -37.08
N ASN A 11 -9.04 -2.89 -37.44
CA ASN A 11 -10.13 -2.09 -36.86
C ASN A 11 -9.71 -1.04 -35.82
N GLY A 12 -8.84 -0.11 -36.21
CA GLY A 12 -8.81 1.30 -35.72
C GLY A 12 -8.62 1.57 -34.22
N ILE A 13 -8.61 0.56 -33.36
CA ILE A 13 -8.45 0.65 -31.92
C ILE A 13 -7.04 0.14 -31.63
N ILE A 14 -6.14 1.08 -31.30
CA ILE A 14 -4.81 0.73 -30.81
C ILE A 14 -5.00 0.11 -29.43
N LYS A 15 -4.96 -1.23 -29.36
CA LYS A 15 -4.96 -1.96 -28.10
C LYS A 15 -3.52 -2.09 -27.61
N ALA A 16 -3.20 -1.42 -26.51
CA ALA A 16 -1.95 -1.64 -25.81
C ALA A 16 -2.13 -2.80 -24.81
N SER A 17 -1.23 -3.77 -24.83
CA SER A 17 -1.10 -4.82 -23.82
C SER A 17 0.19 -4.62 -23.03
N PHE A 18 0.08 -4.62 -21.71
CA PHE A 18 1.22 -4.56 -20.79
C PHE A 18 1.32 -5.88 -20.04
N ASN A 19 2.50 -6.50 -20.06
CA ASN A 19 2.78 -7.67 -19.24
C ASN A 19 3.51 -7.22 -17.96
N PHE A 20 2.97 -7.63 -16.80
CA PHE A 20 3.53 -7.31 -15.49
C PHE A 20 4.32 -8.50 -14.88
N ASP A 21 4.68 -9.49 -15.70
CA ASP A 21 5.42 -10.70 -15.34
C ASP A 21 4.79 -11.42 -14.13
N ASN A 22 5.60 -11.74 -13.12
CA ASN A 22 5.17 -12.39 -11.88
C ASN A 22 4.69 -11.39 -10.81
N ALA A 23 4.35 -10.16 -11.19
CA ALA A 23 3.83 -9.19 -10.23
C ALA A 23 2.52 -9.68 -9.62
N ASP A 24 2.34 -9.40 -8.34
CA ASP A 24 1.11 -9.69 -7.62
C ASP A 24 -0.09 -9.00 -8.33
N PRO A 25 -1.14 -9.75 -8.72
CA PRO A 25 -2.27 -9.18 -9.48
C PRO A 25 -2.97 -8.02 -8.76
N GLN A 26 -3.00 -8.05 -7.42
CA GLN A 26 -3.59 -6.98 -6.61
C GLN A 26 -2.70 -5.74 -6.62
N ALA A 27 -1.37 -5.91 -6.58
CA ALA A 27 -0.43 -4.81 -6.76
C ALA A 27 -0.56 -4.15 -8.14
N VAL A 28 -0.81 -4.93 -9.19
CA VAL A 28 -1.07 -4.41 -10.54
C VAL A 28 -2.35 -3.57 -10.57
N ASP A 29 -3.43 -4.00 -9.92
CA ASP A 29 -4.66 -3.20 -9.81
C ASP A 29 -4.38 -1.83 -9.15
N TYR A 30 -3.56 -1.78 -8.09
CA TYR A 30 -3.18 -0.52 -7.46
C TYR A 30 -2.28 0.36 -8.33
N VAL A 31 -1.40 -0.21 -9.15
CA VAL A 31 -0.62 0.54 -10.15
C VAL A 31 -1.56 1.15 -11.20
N VAL A 32 -2.54 0.38 -11.68
CA VAL A 32 -3.56 0.87 -12.62
C VAL A 32 -4.38 2.00 -11.98
N GLN A 33 -4.90 1.80 -10.77
CA GLN A 33 -5.63 2.84 -10.04
C GLN A 33 -4.80 4.13 -9.90
N PHE A 34 -3.51 4.02 -9.58
CA PHE A 34 -2.63 5.17 -9.49
C PHE A 34 -2.55 5.95 -10.81
N PHE A 35 -2.43 5.27 -11.95
CA PHE A 35 -2.38 5.96 -13.24
C PHE A 35 -3.67 6.74 -13.56
N TYR A 36 -4.82 6.26 -13.10
CA TYR A 36 -6.11 6.93 -13.33
C TYR A 36 -6.46 8.00 -12.29
N LEU A 37 -6.14 7.75 -11.01
CA LEU A 37 -6.62 8.56 -9.89
C LEU A 37 -5.52 9.43 -9.27
N TRP A 38 -4.28 9.25 -9.71
CA TRP A 38 -3.09 9.75 -9.02
C TRP A 38 -2.96 9.26 -7.56
N ASP A 39 -3.70 8.21 -7.22
CA ASP A 39 -3.72 7.57 -5.92
C ASP A 39 -4.20 6.13 -6.10
N TYR A 40 -3.92 5.25 -5.14
CA TYR A 40 -4.56 3.95 -5.09
C TYR A 40 -5.37 3.84 -3.80
N LYS A 41 -6.64 3.50 -3.98
CA LYS A 41 -7.61 3.44 -2.89
C LYS A 41 -7.57 2.04 -2.32
N VAL A 42 -7.20 1.94 -1.05
CA VAL A 42 -7.40 0.70 -0.28
C VAL A 42 -8.86 0.66 0.18
N ARG A 43 -9.81 0.74 -0.77
CA ARG A 43 -11.25 0.71 -0.51
C ARG A 43 -11.68 -0.74 -0.28
N SER A 44 -11.39 -1.24 0.91
CA SER A 44 -12.17 -2.29 1.61
C SER A 44 -11.65 -2.58 3.03
N LEU A 45 -10.63 -1.90 3.53
CA LEU A 45 -9.98 -2.27 4.80
C LEU A 45 -9.74 -1.10 5.76
N MET A 46 -10.39 0.05 5.56
CA MET A 46 -10.34 1.14 6.54
C MET A 46 -11.78 1.61 6.81
N PRO A 47 -12.27 1.55 8.07
CA PRO A 47 -13.48 2.26 8.45
C PRO A 47 -13.24 3.74 8.17
N ARG A 48 -14.24 4.43 7.63
CA ARG A 48 -14.15 5.83 7.17
C ARG A 48 -13.72 6.85 8.24
N HIS A 49 -13.48 6.45 9.49
CA HIS A 49 -13.27 7.32 10.63
C HIS A 49 -11.82 7.83 10.85
N ILE A 50 -10.82 7.32 10.12
CA ILE A 50 -9.40 7.73 10.35
C ILE A 50 -8.97 8.93 9.47
N LEU A 51 -9.74 9.31 8.44
CA LEU A 51 -9.37 10.41 7.54
C LEU A 51 -10.01 11.77 7.88
N ASP A 52 -11.03 11.80 8.75
CA ASP A 52 -11.76 13.03 9.10
C ASP A 52 -11.23 13.73 10.37
N GLN A 53 -9.94 13.56 10.70
CA GLN A 53 -9.36 14.21 11.88
C GLN A 53 -8.81 15.63 11.62
N ASP A 54 -9.29 16.29 10.56
CA ASP A 54 -8.96 17.70 10.25
C ASP A 54 -10.18 18.63 10.09
N ILE A 55 -11.42 18.18 10.35
CA ILE A 55 -12.61 19.06 10.30
C ILE A 55 -13.49 18.91 11.56
N LEU A 56 -13.39 19.96 12.40
CA LEU A 56 -14.27 20.38 13.50
C LEU A 56 -14.17 19.67 14.87
N ARG A 57 -13.40 20.31 15.76
CA ARG A 57 -13.70 20.46 17.19
C ARG A 57 -15.06 21.15 17.36
N GLU A 58 -15.99 20.56 18.10
CA GLU A 58 -16.86 21.09 19.18
C GLU A 58 -17.69 19.89 19.72
N LYS A 59 -17.47 19.41 20.95
CA LYS A 59 -18.02 19.82 22.25
C LYS A 59 -19.43 19.23 22.57
N ASP A 60 -19.45 18.49 23.69
CA ASP A 60 -20.53 18.19 24.65
C ASP A 60 -21.51 16.99 24.50
N THR A 61 -21.30 16.05 25.44
CA THR A 61 -22.27 15.39 26.37
C THR A 61 -23.25 14.31 25.87
N GLY A 62 -23.13 13.12 26.47
CA GLY A 62 -24.29 12.32 26.91
C GLY A 62 -24.54 10.95 26.26
N ASP A 63 -24.34 9.90 27.07
CA ASP A 63 -25.07 8.61 27.12
C ASP A 63 -24.85 7.45 26.11
N SER A 64 -24.19 6.40 26.63
CA SER A 64 -24.57 4.96 26.62
C SER A 64 -24.54 4.13 25.32
N PRO A 65 -24.51 2.77 25.39
CA PRO A 65 -23.32 1.99 25.04
C PRO A 65 -23.60 1.06 23.87
N GLY A 66 -23.01 1.35 22.71
CA GLY A 66 -22.89 0.40 21.62
C GLY A 66 -21.49 -0.18 21.62
N SER A 67 -21.31 -1.34 22.26
CA SER A 67 -20.16 -2.20 22.02
C SER A 67 -20.25 -2.74 20.60
N ASP A 68 -19.93 -1.87 19.63
CA ASP A 68 -19.55 -2.31 18.30
C ASP A 68 -18.05 -2.53 18.38
N ASN A 69 -17.69 -3.74 18.77
CA ASN A 69 -16.39 -4.35 18.48
C ASN A 69 -16.28 -4.45 16.95
N THR A 70 -16.13 -3.28 16.33
CA THR A 70 -15.74 -3.10 14.94
C THR A 70 -14.30 -3.52 14.90
N THR A 71 -14.09 -4.83 14.72
CA THR A 71 -12.82 -5.41 14.33
C THR A 71 -12.29 -4.53 13.22
N ALA A 72 -11.27 -3.73 13.53
CA ALA A 72 -10.53 -2.96 12.55
C ALA A 72 -10.19 -3.93 11.42
N PRO A 73 -10.27 -3.55 10.14
CA PRO A 73 -10.15 -4.55 9.10
C PRO A 73 -8.71 -5.07 9.12
N GLU A 74 -8.54 -6.24 9.72
CA GLU A 74 -7.26 -6.92 9.98
C GLU A 74 -6.71 -7.55 8.69
N GLY A 75 -6.81 -6.83 7.57
CA GLY A 75 -6.00 -7.10 6.41
C GLY A 75 -4.60 -6.52 6.66
N PRO A 76 -3.52 -7.23 6.30
CA PRO A 76 -2.16 -6.75 6.50
C PRO A 76 -1.85 -5.64 5.49
N LEU A 77 -2.34 -4.43 5.76
CA LEU A 77 -2.12 -3.24 4.93
C LEU A 77 -0.63 -2.94 4.72
N LEU A 78 0.20 -3.33 5.69
CA LEU A 78 1.66 -3.30 5.59
C LEU A 78 2.17 -4.17 4.42
N ILE A 79 1.70 -5.41 4.30
CA ILE A 79 2.07 -6.32 3.23
C ILE A 79 1.59 -5.76 1.90
N LEU A 80 0.37 -5.21 1.85
CA LEU A 80 -0.17 -4.58 0.64
C LEU A 80 0.73 -3.46 0.13
N HIS A 81 1.10 -2.50 1.00
CA HIS A 81 1.97 -1.40 0.60
C HIS A 81 3.38 -1.89 0.21
N SER A 82 3.87 -2.97 0.82
CA SER A 82 5.11 -3.65 0.39
C SER A 82 4.98 -4.26 -1.01
N LYS A 83 3.86 -4.93 -1.29
CA LYS A 83 3.58 -5.55 -2.60
C LYS A 83 3.41 -4.51 -3.70
N VAL A 84 2.80 -3.36 -3.41
CA VAL A 84 2.73 -2.23 -4.37
C VAL A 84 4.09 -1.58 -4.59
N PHE A 85 4.93 -1.52 -3.55
CA PHE A 85 6.26 -0.93 -3.65
C PHE A 85 7.17 -1.70 -4.62
N THR A 86 7.13 -3.03 -4.65
CA THR A 86 7.95 -3.85 -5.55
C THR A 86 7.82 -3.49 -7.05
N PRO A 87 6.63 -3.54 -7.68
CA PRO A 87 6.46 -3.22 -9.09
C PRO A 87 6.82 -1.76 -9.39
N THR A 88 6.68 -0.84 -8.43
CA THR A 88 7.01 0.58 -8.68
C THR A 88 8.48 0.82 -8.98
N HIS A 89 9.37 -0.01 -8.43
CA HIS A 89 10.80 0.03 -8.76
C HIS A 89 11.11 -0.73 -10.05
N ILE A 90 10.39 -1.82 -10.34
CA ILE A 90 10.57 -2.59 -11.58
C ILE A 90 10.19 -1.75 -12.80
N TYR A 91 9.10 -0.97 -12.69
CA TYR A 91 8.56 -0.16 -13.79
C TYR A 91 8.98 1.31 -13.73
N ASP A 92 9.84 1.69 -12.78
CA ASP A 92 10.36 3.05 -12.60
C ASP A 92 9.24 4.11 -12.57
N ILE A 93 8.39 4.05 -11.54
CA ILE A 93 7.28 4.99 -11.32
C ILE A 93 7.55 5.81 -10.04
N PRO A 94 8.41 6.85 -10.09
CA PRO A 94 8.89 7.56 -8.90
C PRO A 94 7.82 8.06 -7.94
N ARG A 95 6.73 8.63 -8.47
CA ARG A 95 5.67 9.17 -7.61
C ARG A 95 4.86 8.08 -6.90
N LEU A 96 4.76 6.88 -7.47
CA LEU A 96 4.11 5.73 -6.82
C LEU A 96 5.05 5.07 -5.78
N ILE A 97 6.37 5.12 -5.99
CA ILE A 97 7.37 4.79 -4.96
C ILE A 97 7.16 5.67 -3.73
N GLU A 98 7.15 7.00 -3.90
CA GLU A 98 6.96 7.93 -2.80
C GLU A 98 5.62 7.73 -2.08
N LEU A 99 4.54 7.53 -2.85
CA LEU A 99 3.21 7.30 -2.32
C LEU A 99 3.12 6.00 -1.51
N SER A 100 3.68 4.90 -2.03
CA SER A 100 3.68 3.61 -1.33
C SER A 100 4.46 3.66 -0.02
N ILE A 101 5.64 4.31 0.00
CA ILE A 101 6.40 4.53 1.24
C ILE A 101 5.61 5.40 2.23
N LYS A 102 4.97 6.48 1.75
CA LYS A 102 4.19 7.39 2.61
C LYS A 102 3.03 6.64 3.28
N LYS A 103 2.26 5.88 2.51
CA LYS A 103 1.14 5.09 3.05
C LYS A 103 1.63 3.96 3.96
N PHE A 104 2.72 3.28 3.60
CA PHE A 104 3.37 2.30 4.46
C PHE A 104 3.71 2.87 5.85
N LYS A 105 4.41 4.01 5.89
CA LYS A 105 4.79 4.67 7.15
C LYS A 105 3.57 5.05 7.99
N ALA A 106 2.50 5.54 7.37
CA ALA A 106 1.26 5.86 8.07
C ALA A 106 0.65 4.62 8.73
N VAL A 107 0.53 3.51 8.00
CA VAL A 107 0.00 2.25 8.52
C VAL A 107 0.91 1.67 9.62
N THR A 108 2.23 1.78 9.50
CA THR A 108 3.14 1.31 10.56
C THR A 108 2.98 2.05 11.89
N GLN A 109 2.40 3.26 11.93
CA GLN A 109 2.13 3.90 13.22
C GLN A 109 0.97 3.23 13.97
N VAL A 110 0.09 2.51 13.27
CA VAL A 110 -1.15 1.93 13.81
C VAL A 110 -1.05 0.42 13.95
N GLN A 111 -0.39 -0.27 13.02
CA GLN A 111 -0.37 -1.75 12.94
C GLN A 111 0.99 -2.38 13.30
N TRP A 112 1.88 -1.67 14.01
CA TRP A 112 3.22 -2.19 14.30
C TRP A 112 3.25 -3.45 15.19
N GLU A 113 2.29 -3.59 16.11
CA GLU A 113 2.19 -4.74 17.04
C GLU A 113 1.67 -6.01 16.37
N SER A 114 1.09 -5.88 15.19
CA SER A 114 0.51 -7.03 14.50
C SER A 114 1.62 -7.90 13.88
N ASN A 115 1.37 -9.21 13.82
CA ASN A 115 2.22 -10.17 13.10
C ASN A 115 2.46 -9.75 11.63
N SER A 116 1.59 -8.88 11.09
CA SER A 116 1.74 -8.32 9.75
C SER A 116 3.05 -7.57 9.53
N LEU A 117 3.71 -6.99 10.55
CA LEU A 117 5.00 -6.31 10.36
C LEU A 117 6.13 -7.31 10.04
N LEU A 118 6.11 -8.50 10.66
CA LEU A 118 7.10 -9.56 10.39
C LEU A 118 6.86 -10.19 9.02
N ASP A 119 5.60 -10.46 8.68
CA ASP A 119 5.23 -10.99 7.35
C ASP A 119 5.56 -9.97 6.25
N THR A 120 5.35 -8.69 6.52
CA THR A 120 5.77 -7.59 5.65
C THR A 120 7.28 -7.54 5.49
N ALA A 121 8.04 -7.71 6.58
CA ALA A 121 9.49 -7.77 6.50
C ALA A 121 9.91 -8.93 5.61
N ARG A 122 9.40 -10.14 5.87
CA ARG A 122 9.66 -11.32 5.04
C ARG A 122 9.38 -11.02 3.56
N GLU A 123 8.17 -10.55 3.23
CA GLU A 123 7.75 -10.19 1.88
C GLU A 123 8.67 -9.14 1.24
N THR A 124 8.96 -8.05 1.95
CA THR A 124 9.85 -6.99 1.48
C THR A 124 11.23 -7.55 1.15
N TYR A 125 11.84 -8.33 2.04
CA TYR A 125 13.20 -8.83 1.86
C TYR A 125 13.29 -9.91 0.76
N THR A 126 12.21 -10.65 0.48
CA THR A 126 12.16 -11.64 -0.60
C THR A 126 11.85 -11.03 -1.96
N SER A 127 10.93 -10.07 -2.01
CA SER A 127 10.34 -9.59 -3.26
C SER A 127 11.02 -8.33 -3.82
N THR A 128 11.82 -7.63 -3.00
CA THR A 128 12.59 -6.46 -3.47
C THR A 128 14.07 -6.79 -3.68
N PRO A 129 14.70 -6.31 -4.76
CA PRO A 129 16.17 -6.28 -4.89
C PRO A 129 16.89 -5.64 -3.69
N SER A 130 18.09 -6.14 -3.36
CA SER A 130 18.84 -5.75 -2.16
C SER A 130 19.32 -4.29 -2.14
N ASN A 131 19.47 -3.67 -3.32
CA ASN A 131 19.82 -2.26 -3.48
C ASN A 131 18.66 -1.31 -3.14
N ILE A 132 17.43 -1.83 -3.04
CA ILE A 132 16.24 -1.05 -2.70
C ILE A 132 16.07 -1.08 -1.18
N ARG A 133 16.23 0.08 -0.53
CA ARG A 133 16.42 0.16 0.93
C ARG A 133 15.35 0.97 1.64
N GLU A 134 14.50 1.69 0.92
CA GLU A 134 13.60 2.70 1.42
C GLU A 134 12.57 2.09 2.37
N ILE A 135 11.85 1.08 1.91
CA ILE A 135 10.85 0.36 2.69
C ILE A 135 11.51 -0.51 3.78
N ARG A 136 12.67 -1.10 3.52
CA ARG A 136 13.47 -1.85 4.50
C ARG A 136 13.90 -0.97 5.68
N LYS A 137 14.37 0.25 5.39
CA LYS A 137 14.71 1.26 6.42
C LYS A 137 13.47 1.66 7.22
N ALA A 138 12.30 1.77 6.58
CA ALA A 138 11.06 2.07 7.29
C ALA A 138 10.70 0.95 8.29
N ILE A 139 10.80 -0.32 7.86
CA ILE A 139 10.58 -1.49 8.73
C ILE A 139 11.56 -1.50 9.91
N ILE A 140 12.86 -1.37 9.64
CA ILE A 140 13.89 -1.35 10.71
C ILE A 140 13.63 -0.19 11.68
N LYS A 141 13.28 0.99 11.16
CA LYS A 141 12.98 2.15 12.01
C LYS A 141 11.78 1.89 12.91
N THR A 142 10.73 1.26 12.38
CA THR A 142 9.56 0.85 13.18
C THR A 142 9.96 -0.16 14.25
N LEU A 143 10.65 -1.24 13.89
CA LEU A 143 11.13 -2.25 14.87
C LEU A 143 12.00 -1.61 15.96
N TYR A 144 12.93 -0.74 15.60
CA TYR A 144 13.81 -0.07 16.56
C TYR A 144 13.05 0.86 17.50
N LYS A 145 12.05 1.59 16.99
CA LYS A 145 11.20 2.49 17.79
C LYS A 145 10.42 1.72 18.87
N HIS A 146 10.06 0.47 18.57
CA HIS A 146 9.20 -0.35 19.43
C HIS A 146 9.94 -1.49 20.16
N ARG A 147 11.27 -1.60 20.03
CA ARG A 147 12.11 -2.67 20.61
C ARG A 147 12.12 -2.79 22.15
N GLY A 148 11.47 -1.86 22.84
CA GLY A 148 11.52 -1.71 24.30
C GLY A 148 10.14 -1.67 24.96
N LEU A 149 9.11 -2.09 24.23
CA LEU A 149 7.80 -2.47 24.76
C LEU A 149 7.77 -3.99 24.93
#